data_AF-A0A1I1FDP1-F1
#
_entry.id   AF-A0A1I1FDP1-F1
#
_cell.length_a   1.000
_cell.length_b   1.000
_cell.length_c   1.000
_cell.angle_alpha   90.00
_cell.angle_beta   90.00
_cell.angle_gamma   90.00
#
_symmetry.space_group_name_H-M   'P 1'
#
loop_
_entity.id
_entity.type
_entity.pdbx_description
1 polymer ?
#
loop_
_entity_poly.entity_id
_entity_poly.type
_entity_poly.pdbx_seq_one_letter_code
_entity_poly.pdbx_strand_id
1 'polypeptide(L)'
;MNQMNISNMQNRNKVHMSAKQRRVNLNMCFDDNSELRAQLQSFITEGFEKAFDAHVSSFLPLLIQLGDSKPRATLGLRSARSALFIEQYLNAPIEKLILSSKPVLRNEIAELGNLYSSNRRFTVPLFMTMAVSLFLADFKYLTFSGTDQVRTLLTKLDVSFVELKDAKQDALKEGMNDWGDYYLHAPKICVLKLSNIMALINSKPEHQKQMAELAFEISALTKELKKL
;
A
#
# COMPACT_ATOMS: atom_id res chain seq x y z
N MET A 1 -6.80 23.30 14.07
CA MET A 1 -6.53 21.91 14.50
C MET A 1 -7.88 21.26 14.81
N ASN A 2 -8.48 20.57 13.84
CA ASN A 2 -9.69 19.76 14.08
C ASN A 2 -9.27 18.29 13.97
N GLN A 3 -9.10 17.64 15.12
CA GLN A 3 -8.93 16.19 15.19
C GLN A 3 -10.25 15.55 14.77
N MET A 4 -10.19 14.73 13.73
CA MET A 4 -11.31 13.93 13.25
C MET A 4 -11.64 12.88 14.33
N ASN A 5 -12.66 13.17 15.15
CA ASN A 5 -13.04 12.36 16.29
C ASN A 5 -13.89 11.16 15.81
N ILE A 6 -13.23 10.01 15.60
CA ILE A 6 -13.82 8.75 15.08
C ILE A 6 -15.00 8.27 15.95
N SER A 7 -15.03 8.65 17.23
CA SER A 7 -16.12 8.37 18.18
C SER A 7 -17.48 8.90 17.71
N ASN A 8 -17.51 10.00 16.96
CA ASN A 8 -18.77 10.57 16.45
C ASN A 8 -19.32 9.87 15.19
N MET A 9 -18.54 9.01 14.53
CA MET A 9 -19.03 8.18 13.41
C MET A 9 -19.75 6.91 13.87
N GLN A 10 -19.43 6.40 15.06
CA GLN A 10 -19.99 5.13 15.55
C GLN A 10 -21.49 5.24 15.88
N ASN A 11 -21.98 6.44 16.24
CA ASN A 11 -23.36 6.61 16.74
C ASN A 11 -24.41 6.90 15.66
N ARG A 12 -24.04 7.16 14.41
CA ARG A 12 -24.99 7.45 13.32
C ARG A 12 -25.38 6.25 12.45
N ASN A 13 -24.72 5.10 12.60
CA ASN A 13 -24.90 3.94 11.72
C ASN A 13 -25.87 2.86 12.25
N LYS A 14 -26.70 3.16 13.26
CA LYS A 14 -27.65 2.19 13.82
C LYS A 14 -29.05 2.18 13.18
N VAL A 15 -29.27 2.86 12.06
CA VAL A 15 -30.59 2.85 11.39
C VAL A 15 -30.47 2.43 9.92
N HIS A 16 -30.90 1.19 9.66
CA HIS A 16 -31.33 0.61 8.38
C HIS A 16 -30.31 0.59 7.22
N MET A 17 -29.63 -0.55 7.03
CA MET A 17 -29.06 -0.92 5.73
C MET A 17 -29.74 -2.17 5.18
N SER A 18 -30.49 -1.95 4.12
CA SER A 18 -31.10 -2.95 3.23
C SER A 18 -30.03 -3.84 2.56
N ALA A 19 -30.33 -5.13 2.44
CA ALA A 19 -29.45 -6.22 2.04
C ALA A 19 -29.18 -6.33 0.52
N LYS A 20 -28.92 -5.23 -0.22
CA LYS A 20 -28.80 -5.27 -1.70
C LYS A 20 -27.58 -4.61 -2.35
N GLN A 21 -26.49 -4.37 -1.62
CA GLN A 21 -25.22 -3.91 -2.20
C GLN A 21 -24.10 -4.83 -1.70
N ARG A 22 -23.61 -5.76 -2.53
CA ARG A 22 -22.42 -6.56 -2.17
C ARG A 22 -21.24 -5.61 -2.01
N ARG A 23 -20.85 -5.38 -0.76
CA ARG A 23 -19.74 -4.53 -0.33
C ARG A 23 -18.43 -5.13 -0.82
N VAL A 24 -17.55 -4.28 -1.32
CA VAL A 24 -16.15 -4.64 -1.49
C VAL A 24 -15.59 -4.94 -0.10
N ASN A 25 -14.90 -6.05 0.07
CA ASN A 25 -14.30 -6.49 1.32
C ASN A 25 -12.79 -6.29 1.27
N LEU A 26 -12.23 -5.92 2.42
CA LEU A 26 -10.79 -5.92 2.65
C LEU A 26 -10.42 -7.12 3.50
N ASN A 27 -9.62 -8.03 2.95
CA ASN A 27 -9.05 -9.15 3.71
C ASN A 27 -7.53 -8.97 3.77
N MET A 28 -6.93 -9.46 4.85
CA MET A 28 -5.48 -9.40 5.02
C MET A 28 -4.95 -10.72 5.58
N CYS A 29 -3.72 -11.06 5.24
CA CYS A 29 -3.11 -12.32 5.65
C CYS A 29 -1.61 -12.18 5.92
N PHE A 30 -1.22 -12.67 7.10
CA PHE A 30 0.16 -12.90 7.53
C PHE A 30 0.57 -14.38 7.45
N ASP A 31 -0.39 -15.30 7.54
CA ASP A 31 -0.12 -16.74 7.64
C ASP A 31 0.22 -17.31 6.26
N ASP A 32 1.49 -17.64 6.08
CA ASP A 32 2.02 -18.21 4.85
C ASP A 32 1.38 -19.58 4.50
N ASN A 33 0.78 -20.27 5.46
CA ASN A 33 0.14 -21.57 5.23
C ASN A 33 -1.37 -21.49 4.94
N SER A 34 -1.94 -20.29 4.97
CA SER A 34 -3.38 -20.12 4.77
C SER A 34 -3.78 -20.19 3.29
N GLU A 35 -4.96 -20.73 3.01
CA GLU A 35 -5.53 -20.76 1.65
C GLU A 35 -5.70 -19.34 1.08
N LEU A 36 -6.05 -18.37 1.94
CA LEU A 36 -6.12 -16.96 1.55
C LEU A 36 -4.76 -16.47 1.05
N ARG A 37 -3.66 -16.76 1.75
CA ARG A 37 -2.32 -16.35 1.32
C ARG A 37 -1.99 -16.92 -0.06
N ALA A 38 -2.19 -18.22 -0.27
CA ALA A 38 -1.94 -18.87 -1.55
C ALA A 38 -2.76 -18.22 -2.68
N GLN A 39 -4.04 -17.90 -2.42
CA GLN A 39 -4.88 -17.19 -3.39
C GLN A 39 -4.33 -15.80 -3.74
N LEU A 40 -3.86 -15.03 -2.75
CA LEU A 40 -3.30 -13.69 -2.99
C LEU A 40 -1.98 -13.76 -3.75
N GLN A 41 -1.11 -14.72 -3.41
CA GLN A 41 0.15 -14.95 -4.11
C GLN A 41 -0.09 -15.34 -5.57
N SER A 42 -1.00 -16.29 -5.84
CA SER A 42 -1.38 -16.68 -7.22
C SER A 42 -1.88 -15.48 -8.02
N PHE A 43 -2.76 -14.68 -7.42
CA PHE A 43 -3.29 -13.48 -8.08
C PHE A 43 -2.21 -12.46 -8.44
N ILE A 44 -1.21 -12.29 -7.57
CA ILE A 44 -0.05 -11.41 -7.83
C ILE A 44 0.83 -12.02 -8.92
N THR A 45 1.22 -13.29 -8.81
CA THR A 45 2.09 -13.97 -9.77
C THR A 45 1.50 -13.96 -11.17
N GLU A 46 0.24 -14.39 -11.34
CA GLU A 46 -0.44 -14.37 -12.64
C GLU A 46 -0.56 -12.94 -13.20
N GLY A 47 -0.69 -11.95 -12.32
CA GLY A 47 -0.79 -10.55 -12.72
C GLY A 47 0.52 -9.99 -13.23
N PHE A 48 1.62 -10.29 -12.54
CA PHE A 48 2.96 -9.90 -12.93
C PHE A 48 3.44 -10.64 -14.19
N GLU A 49 3.12 -11.93 -14.31
CA GLU A 49 3.39 -12.73 -15.53
C GLU A 49 2.68 -12.09 -16.74
N LYS A 50 1.38 -11.80 -16.64
CA LYS A 50 0.63 -11.16 -17.74
C LYS A 50 1.10 -9.76 -18.08
N ALA A 51 1.57 -8.99 -17.10
CA ALA A 51 1.94 -7.59 -17.29
C ALA A 51 3.40 -7.41 -17.75
N PHE A 52 4.28 -8.30 -17.32
CA PHE A 52 5.73 -8.13 -17.42
C PHE A 52 6.48 -9.40 -17.84
N ASP A 53 5.82 -10.51 -18.13
CA ASP A 53 6.47 -11.82 -18.32
C ASP A 53 7.36 -12.22 -17.13
N ALA A 54 6.92 -11.85 -15.93
CA ALA A 54 7.69 -11.98 -14.68
C ALA A 54 7.22 -13.16 -13.83
N HIS A 55 8.16 -13.97 -13.34
CA HIS A 55 7.92 -15.05 -12.37
C HIS A 55 8.26 -14.60 -10.94
N VAL A 56 7.31 -13.90 -10.31
CA VAL A 56 7.44 -13.42 -8.93
C VAL A 56 7.27 -14.56 -7.93
N SER A 57 8.30 -14.83 -7.12
CA SER A 57 8.29 -15.83 -6.05
C SER A 57 8.51 -15.26 -4.64
N SER A 58 8.80 -13.96 -4.52
CA SER A 58 8.97 -13.26 -3.24
C SER A 58 7.81 -12.30 -2.96
N PHE A 59 7.25 -12.40 -1.76
CA PHE A 59 6.10 -11.61 -1.33
C PHE A 59 6.40 -10.94 0.01
N LEU A 60 5.84 -9.74 0.21
CA LEU A 60 5.89 -9.11 1.52
C LEU A 60 5.06 -9.91 2.55
N PRO A 61 5.42 -9.86 3.84
CA PRO A 61 4.80 -10.68 4.89
C PRO A 61 3.30 -10.45 5.02
N LEU A 62 2.85 -9.19 5.04
CA LEU A 62 1.43 -8.86 5.06
C LEU A 62 0.94 -8.67 3.64
N LEU A 63 0.03 -9.53 3.16
CA LEU A 63 -0.73 -9.27 1.93
C LEU A 63 -2.14 -8.77 2.28
N ILE A 64 -2.58 -7.74 1.57
CA ILE A 64 -3.89 -7.12 1.72
C ILE A 64 -4.58 -7.18 0.36
N GLN A 65 -5.85 -7.57 0.36
CA GLN A 65 -6.68 -7.62 -0.83
C GLN A 65 -7.90 -6.73 -0.69
N LEU A 66 -8.30 -6.12 -1.80
CA LEU A 66 -9.58 -5.47 -1.97
C LEU A 66 -10.34 -6.23 -3.07
N GLY A 67 -11.56 -6.67 -2.77
CA GLY A 67 -12.30 -7.51 -3.70
C GLY A 67 -13.69 -7.90 -3.21
N ASP A 68 -14.33 -8.80 -3.93
CA ASP A 68 -15.64 -9.35 -3.58
C ASP A 68 -15.48 -10.74 -2.96
N SER A 69 -15.80 -11.79 -3.70
CA SER A 69 -15.44 -13.18 -3.36
C SER A 69 -14.06 -13.57 -3.89
N LYS A 70 -13.46 -12.73 -4.75
CA LYS A 70 -12.12 -12.91 -5.31
C LYS A 70 -11.31 -11.62 -5.20
N PRO A 71 -9.97 -11.70 -5.12
CA PRO A 71 -9.13 -10.52 -5.16
C PRO A 71 -9.34 -9.73 -6.45
N ARG A 72 -9.51 -8.42 -6.34
CA ARG A 72 -9.57 -7.48 -7.48
C ARG A 72 -8.33 -6.60 -7.54
N ALA A 73 -7.79 -6.27 -6.36
CA ALA A 73 -6.49 -5.65 -6.17
C ALA A 73 -5.82 -6.26 -4.93
N THR A 74 -4.51 -6.37 -4.96
CA THR A 74 -3.69 -6.86 -3.86
C THR A 74 -2.43 -6.02 -3.72
N LEU A 75 -1.94 -5.86 -2.50
CA LEU A 75 -0.63 -5.30 -2.22
C LEU A 75 0.00 -6.01 -1.04
N GLY A 76 1.31 -5.87 -0.93
CA GLY A 76 2.11 -6.31 0.20
C GLY A 76 2.56 -5.14 1.07
N LEU A 77 2.76 -5.42 2.35
CA LEU A 77 3.32 -4.50 3.33
C LEU A 77 4.35 -5.17 4.24
N ARG A 78 5.31 -4.36 4.68
CA ARG A 78 6.11 -4.62 5.88
C ARG A 78 6.50 -3.32 6.58
N SER A 79 6.86 -3.46 7.85
CA SER A 79 7.50 -2.42 8.66
C SER A 79 9.02 -2.45 8.47
N ALA A 80 9.65 -1.27 8.46
CA ALA A 80 11.11 -1.17 8.40
C ALA A 80 11.80 -1.55 9.72
N ARG A 81 11.06 -2.05 10.73
CA ARG A 81 11.66 -2.81 11.84
C ARG A 81 12.43 -4.05 11.37
N SER A 82 12.09 -4.55 10.18
CA SER A 82 12.85 -5.56 9.44
C SER A 82 13.57 -4.92 8.24
N ALA A 83 14.51 -5.65 7.64
CA ALA A 83 15.17 -5.21 6.41
C ALA A 83 14.16 -5.03 5.27
N LEU A 84 14.26 -3.91 4.56
CA LEU A 84 13.42 -3.61 3.42
C LEU A 84 14.02 -4.20 2.14
N PHE A 85 13.19 -4.63 1.18
CA PHE A 85 13.69 -5.11 -0.12
C PHE A 85 14.20 -3.96 -0.97
N ILE A 86 13.51 -2.82 -0.90
CA ILE A 86 13.92 -1.63 -1.64
C ILE A 86 15.31 -1.10 -1.24
N GLU A 87 15.85 -1.49 -0.08
CA GLU A 87 17.19 -1.10 0.36
C GLU A 87 18.29 -1.73 -0.48
N GLN A 88 18.00 -2.78 -1.25
CA GLN A 88 18.94 -3.35 -2.22
C GLN A 88 19.32 -2.34 -3.32
N TYR A 89 18.41 -1.42 -3.66
CA TYR A 89 18.67 -0.38 -4.66
C TYR A 89 19.40 0.83 -4.07
N LEU A 90 19.46 0.97 -2.75
CA LEU A 90 19.91 2.19 -2.06
C LEU A 90 21.36 2.06 -1.58
N ASN A 91 22.05 3.20 -1.50
CA ASN A 91 23.42 3.29 -0.98
C ASN A 91 23.47 3.48 0.55
N ALA A 92 22.32 3.76 1.18
CA ALA A 92 22.17 3.90 2.61
C ALA A 92 20.78 3.40 3.04
N PRO A 93 20.60 3.06 4.34
CA PRO A 93 19.29 2.76 4.89
C PRO A 93 18.26 3.86 4.61
N ILE A 94 17.01 3.48 4.33
CA ILE A 94 15.99 4.41 3.83
C ILE A 94 15.77 5.61 4.76
N GLU A 95 15.84 5.42 6.08
CA GLU A 95 15.63 6.48 7.07
C GLU A 95 16.68 7.59 7.00
N LYS A 96 17.87 7.30 6.46
CA LYS A 96 18.93 8.29 6.24
C LYS A 96 18.76 9.09 4.95
N LEU A 97 17.96 8.59 4.01
CA LEU A 97 17.70 9.22 2.71
C LEU A 97 16.46 10.11 2.71
N ILE A 98 15.59 9.96 3.72
CA ILE A 98 14.39 10.79 3.86
C ILE A 98 14.77 12.16 4.41
N LEU A 99 14.48 13.21 3.64
CA LEU A 99 14.68 14.59 4.07
C LEU A 99 13.59 15.00 5.07
N SER A 100 14.00 15.27 6.31
CA SER A 100 13.12 15.73 7.40
C SER A 100 13.86 16.62 8.38
N SER A 101 13.10 17.45 9.11
CA SER A 101 13.67 18.35 10.14
C SER A 101 14.12 17.64 11.42
N LYS A 102 13.71 16.38 11.60
CA LYS A 102 14.10 15.51 12.71
C LYS A 102 14.55 14.16 12.14
N PRO A 103 15.44 13.42 12.81
CA PRO A 103 15.79 12.06 12.41
C PRO A 103 14.54 11.19 12.23
N VAL A 104 14.46 10.47 11.12
CA VAL A 104 13.38 9.50 10.86
C VAL A 104 13.69 8.20 11.59
N LEU A 105 12.71 7.66 12.30
CA LEU A 105 12.87 6.37 12.96
C LEU A 105 12.37 5.24 12.06
N ARG A 106 13.06 4.10 12.04
CA ARG A 106 12.67 2.95 11.19
C ARG A 106 11.27 2.43 11.48
N ASN A 107 10.81 2.47 12.74
CA ASN A 107 9.45 2.06 13.08
C ASN A 107 8.35 3.01 12.56
N GLU A 108 8.72 4.16 11.96
CA GLU A 108 7.79 5.10 11.33
C GLU A 108 7.67 4.88 9.81
N ILE A 109 8.39 3.88 9.26
CA ILE A 109 8.48 3.62 7.82
C ILE A 109 7.86 2.26 7.50
N ALA A 110 6.94 2.26 6.54
CA ALA A 110 6.43 1.05 5.92
C ALA A 110 6.93 0.93 4.47
N GLU A 111 7.10 -0.29 3.99
CA GLU A 111 7.32 -0.59 2.56
C GLU A 111 6.05 -1.19 1.96
N LEU A 112 5.67 -0.69 0.79
CA LEU A 112 4.68 -1.30 -0.10
C LEU A 112 5.38 -1.98 -1.28
N GLY A 113 4.90 -3.17 -1.61
CA GLY A 113 5.36 -3.98 -2.73
C GLY A 113 4.23 -4.89 -3.22
N ASN A 114 4.53 -5.77 -4.18
CA ASN A 114 3.59 -6.76 -4.73
C ASN A 114 2.21 -6.18 -5.13
N LEU A 115 2.16 -4.90 -5.53
CA LEU A 115 0.92 -4.25 -5.92
C LEU A 115 0.49 -4.76 -7.30
N TYR A 116 -0.64 -5.45 -7.35
CA TYR A 116 -1.30 -5.81 -8.60
C TYR A 116 -2.79 -5.51 -8.51
N SER A 117 -3.40 -5.15 -9.64
CA SER A 117 -4.82 -4.88 -9.71
C SER A 117 -5.35 -5.19 -11.11
N SER A 118 -6.47 -5.91 -11.15
CA SER A 118 -7.20 -6.20 -12.38
C SER A 118 -7.80 -4.94 -13.03
N ASN A 119 -8.01 -3.86 -12.25
CA ASN A 119 -8.55 -2.61 -12.76
C ASN A 119 -8.19 -1.42 -11.84
N ARG A 120 -7.85 -0.27 -12.44
CA ARG A 120 -7.50 0.97 -11.71
C ARG A 120 -8.56 1.40 -10.69
N ARG A 121 -9.84 1.06 -10.91
CA ARG A 121 -10.94 1.34 -9.96
C ARG A 121 -10.75 0.70 -8.58
N PHE A 122 -9.93 -0.35 -8.46
CA PHE A 122 -9.62 -1.02 -7.20
C PHE A 122 -8.26 -0.61 -6.63
N THR A 123 -7.33 -0.17 -7.50
CA THR A 123 -5.99 0.28 -7.07
C THR A 123 -6.07 1.49 -6.14
N VAL A 124 -6.84 2.51 -6.53
CA VAL A 124 -6.91 3.76 -5.77
C VAL A 124 -7.58 3.58 -4.41
N PRO A 125 -8.76 2.93 -4.30
CA PRO A 125 -9.35 2.66 -2.99
C PRO A 125 -8.45 1.82 -2.09
N LEU A 126 -7.82 0.77 -2.61
CA LEU A 126 -6.91 -0.07 -1.81
C LEU A 126 -5.72 0.73 -1.29
N PHE A 127 -5.07 1.52 -2.15
CA PHE A 127 -3.95 2.38 -1.76
C PHE A 127 -4.37 3.43 -0.73
N MET A 128 -5.50 4.12 -0.92
CA MET A 128 -5.95 5.15 0.01
C MET A 128 -6.35 4.58 1.36
N THR A 129 -7.08 3.46 1.38
CA THR A 129 -7.40 2.73 2.63
C THR A 129 -6.13 2.36 3.37
N MET A 130 -5.15 1.77 2.67
CA MET A 130 -3.88 1.39 3.28
C MET A 130 -3.11 2.60 3.82
N ALA A 131 -3.06 3.72 3.08
CA ALA A 131 -2.30 4.90 3.48
C ALA A 131 -2.91 5.57 4.71
N VAL A 132 -4.23 5.67 4.76
CA VAL A 132 -4.94 6.17 5.94
C VAL A 132 -4.70 5.24 7.13
N SER A 133 -4.82 3.93 6.95
CA SER A 133 -4.58 2.97 8.04
C SER A 133 -3.15 3.01 8.58
N LEU A 134 -2.14 3.17 7.72
CA LEU A 134 -0.75 3.37 8.15
C LEU A 134 -0.59 4.65 8.96
N PHE A 135 -1.18 5.76 8.51
CA PHE A 135 -1.14 7.03 9.25
C PHE A 135 -1.77 6.89 10.65
N LEU A 136 -2.92 6.21 10.74
CA LEU A 136 -3.62 5.97 12.01
C LEU A 136 -2.92 4.92 12.90
N ALA A 137 -1.98 4.16 12.33
CA ALA A 137 -1.09 3.24 13.03
C ALA A 137 0.29 3.86 13.35
N ASP A 138 0.38 5.20 13.33
CA ASP A 138 1.55 5.99 13.72
C ASP A 138 2.78 5.87 12.78
N PHE A 139 2.60 5.28 11.60
CA PHE A 139 3.59 5.39 10.53
C PHE A 139 3.59 6.82 9.95
N LYS A 140 4.77 7.31 9.57
CA LYS A 140 4.95 8.65 8.98
C LYS A 140 5.27 8.60 7.50
N TYR A 141 5.94 7.54 7.06
CA TYR A 141 6.43 7.40 5.70
C TYR A 141 6.03 6.05 5.11
N LEU A 142 5.68 6.09 3.83
CA LEU A 142 5.54 4.89 3.01
C LEU A 142 6.57 4.97 1.89
N THR A 143 7.29 3.88 1.68
CA THR A 143 8.24 3.73 0.58
C THR A 143 7.89 2.54 -0.31
N PHE A 144 8.22 2.62 -1.59
CA PHE A 144 7.89 1.60 -2.58
C PHE A 144 8.76 1.75 -3.83
N SER A 145 8.92 0.66 -4.58
CA SER A 145 9.37 0.73 -5.97
C SER A 145 8.16 0.93 -6.88
N GLY A 146 7.99 2.14 -7.41
CA GLY A 146 6.86 2.48 -8.28
C GLY A 146 7.31 2.52 -9.74
N THR A 147 6.65 1.80 -10.64
CA THR A 147 6.82 1.97 -12.10
C THR A 147 6.29 3.32 -12.57
N ASP A 148 6.62 3.74 -13.80
CA ASP A 148 6.08 4.96 -14.40
C ASP A 148 4.55 5.03 -14.35
N GLN A 149 3.88 3.90 -14.54
CA GLN A 149 2.41 3.80 -14.46
C GLN A 149 1.89 4.13 -13.05
N VAL A 150 2.53 3.59 -12.01
CA VAL A 150 2.15 3.85 -10.61
C VAL A 150 2.41 5.31 -10.25
N ARG A 151 3.59 5.83 -10.61
CA ARG A 151 3.94 7.24 -10.36
C ARG A 151 2.98 8.20 -11.07
N THR A 152 2.66 7.93 -12.34
CA THR A 152 1.66 8.71 -13.11
C THR A 152 0.27 8.66 -12.46
N LEU A 153 -0.13 7.50 -11.93
CA LEU A 153 -1.41 7.36 -11.22
C LEU A 153 -1.42 8.24 -9.96
N LEU A 154 -0.38 8.20 -9.14
CA LEU A 154 -0.28 8.99 -7.92
C LEU A 154 -0.25 10.50 -8.21
N THR A 155 0.50 10.92 -9.24
CA THR A 155 0.52 12.33 -9.67
C THR A 155 -0.86 12.81 -10.11
N LYS A 156 -1.63 12.00 -10.84
CA LYS A 156 -3.02 12.32 -11.24
C LYS A 156 -3.99 12.42 -10.08
N LEU A 157 -3.64 11.85 -8.93
CA LEU A 157 -4.42 11.91 -7.69
C LEU A 157 -3.97 13.04 -6.76
N ASP A 158 -3.07 13.93 -7.22
CA ASP A 158 -2.45 14.98 -6.41
C ASP A 158 -1.67 14.42 -5.19
N VAL A 159 -1.24 13.15 -5.25
CA VAL A 159 -0.44 12.53 -4.19
C VAL A 159 1.02 12.96 -4.35
N SER A 160 1.53 13.68 -3.35
CA SER A 160 2.92 14.10 -3.29
C SER A 160 3.83 12.97 -2.82
N PHE A 161 4.88 12.68 -3.59
CA PHE A 161 5.97 11.76 -3.27
C PHE A 161 7.31 12.32 -3.76
N VAL A 162 8.40 11.79 -3.24
CA VAL A 162 9.78 12.08 -3.64
C VAL A 162 10.36 10.85 -4.30
N GLU A 163 10.96 11.02 -5.48
CA GLU A 163 11.76 9.98 -6.15
C GLU A 163 13.21 10.07 -5.63
N LEU A 164 13.72 8.98 -5.03
CA LEU A 164 15.06 8.94 -4.46
C LEU A 164 16.10 8.43 -5.44
N LYS A 165 15.78 7.35 -6.16
CA LYS A 165 16.72 6.63 -7.03
C LYS A 165 15.99 5.73 -8.01
N ASP A 166 16.59 5.48 -9.17
CA ASP A 166 16.15 4.44 -10.09
C ASP A 166 16.35 3.05 -9.47
N ALA A 167 15.32 2.20 -9.56
CA ALA A 167 15.41 0.80 -9.17
C ALA A 167 15.95 0.02 -10.38
N LYS A 168 17.27 -0.18 -10.42
CA LYS A 168 17.92 -0.92 -11.50
C LYS A 168 18.06 -2.40 -11.15
N GLN A 169 17.87 -3.26 -12.14
CA GLN A 169 17.94 -4.72 -11.98
C GLN A 169 19.31 -5.20 -11.49
N ASP A 170 20.38 -4.53 -11.92
CA ASP A 170 21.77 -4.84 -11.54
C ASP A 170 22.08 -4.64 -10.05
N ALA A 171 21.21 -3.93 -9.32
CA ALA A 171 21.33 -3.77 -7.87
C ALA A 171 20.72 -4.93 -7.09
N LEU A 172 19.97 -5.84 -7.74
CA LEU A 172 19.44 -7.03 -7.09
C LEU A 172 20.59 -7.98 -6.72
N LYS A 173 20.51 -8.54 -5.51
CA LYS A 173 21.40 -9.63 -5.10
C LYS A 173 21.04 -10.91 -5.87
N GLU A 174 22.04 -11.70 -6.25
CA GLU A 174 21.87 -12.93 -7.03
C GLU A 174 20.76 -13.84 -6.46
N GLY A 175 19.91 -14.40 -7.33
CA GLY A 175 18.81 -15.31 -6.97
C GLY A 175 17.45 -14.66 -6.68
N MET A 176 17.31 -13.35 -6.86
CA MET A 176 16.08 -12.61 -6.51
C MET A 176 15.12 -12.42 -7.70
N ASN A 177 14.34 -13.46 -8.01
CA ASN A 177 13.20 -13.50 -8.95
C ASN A 177 13.48 -13.10 -10.41
N ASP A 178 12.80 -13.79 -11.30
CA ASP A 178 12.63 -13.34 -12.68
C ASP A 178 11.56 -12.24 -12.70
N TRP A 179 12.00 -11.01 -12.96
CA TRP A 179 11.13 -9.84 -13.02
C TRP A 179 10.71 -9.49 -14.45
N GLY A 180 11.10 -10.30 -15.46
CA GLY A 180 10.83 -10.06 -16.87
C GLY A 180 11.08 -8.60 -17.29
N ASP A 181 10.08 -8.00 -17.93
CA ASP A 181 10.10 -6.63 -18.44
C ASP A 181 9.78 -5.56 -17.39
N TYR A 182 9.62 -5.91 -16.10
CA TYR A 182 9.28 -4.95 -15.04
C TYR A 182 10.19 -3.71 -15.03
N TYR A 183 11.50 -3.92 -15.24
CA TYR A 183 12.50 -2.85 -15.24
C TYR A 183 12.45 -1.95 -16.49
N LEU A 184 11.83 -2.40 -17.59
CA LEU A 184 11.57 -1.56 -18.76
C LEU A 184 10.55 -0.46 -18.46
N HIS A 185 9.77 -0.59 -17.38
CA HIS A 185 8.81 0.42 -16.91
C HIS A 185 9.42 1.44 -15.94
N ALA A 186 10.74 1.61 -16.02
CA ALA A 186 11.56 2.59 -15.29
C ALA A 186 11.15 2.73 -13.80
N PRO A 187 11.14 1.64 -13.02
CA PRO A 187 10.77 1.71 -11.61
C PRO A 187 11.74 2.60 -10.82
N LYS A 188 11.20 3.34 -9.86
CA LYS A 188 11.97 4.24 -8.98
C LYS A 188 11.56 4.05 -7.53
N ILE A 189 12.54 4.17 -6.65
CA ILE A 189 12.32 4.18 -5.21
C ILE A 189 11.68 5.50 -4.82
N CYS A 190 10.45 5.41 -4.36
CA CYS A 190 9.64 6.56 -3.98
C CYS A 190 9.45 6.58 -2.47
N VAL A 191 9.31 7.78 -1.91
CA VAL A 191 8.87 8.00 -0.52
C VAL A 191 7.73 8.99 -0.52
N LEU A 192 6.65 8.67 0.17
CA LEU A 192 5.59 9.62 0.49
C LEU A 192 5.47 9.84 1.99
N LYS A 193 5.08 11.06 2.36
CA LYS A 193 4.75 11.41 3.74
C LYS A 193 3.26 11.20 3.95
N LEU A 194 2.88 10.34 4.88
CA LEU A 194 1.48 9.94 5.10
C LEU A 194 0.60 11.11 5.55
N SER A 195 1.17 12.12 6.21
CA SER A 195 0.44 13.37 6.53
C SER A 195 -0.06 14.11 5.29
N ASN A 196 0.62 13.99 4.15
CA ASN A 196 0.21 14.64 2.90
C ASN A 196 -1.04 13.96 2.32
N ILE A 197 -1.18 12.65 2.51
CA ILE A 197 -2.41 11.91 2.15
C ILE A 197 -3.58 12.42 2.99
N MET A 198 -3.38 12.61 4.29
CA MET A 198 -4.43 13.15 5.17
C MET A 198 -4.81 14.58 4.78
N ALA A 199 -3.84 15.43 4.43
CA ALA A 199 -4.11 16.78 3.92
C ALA A 199 -4.91 16.75 2.61
N LEU A 200 -4.55 15.86 1.67
CA LEU A 200 -5.26 15.66 0.41
C LEU A 200 -6.71 15.21 0.62
N ILE A 201 -6.95 14.24 1.50
CA ILE A 201 -8.30 13.78 1.83
C ILE A 201 -9.10 14.92 2.45
N ASN A 202 -8.50 15.68 3.38
CA ASN A 202 -9.18 16.78 4.05
C ASN A 202 -9.46 17.98 3.12
N SER A 203 -8.76 18.10 1.99
CA SER A 203 -8.92 19.22 1.05
C SER A 203 -10.23 19.18 0.24
N LYS A 204 -10.87 17.99 0.08
CA LYS A 204 -12.09 17.83 -0.72
C LYS A 204 -13.13 16.99 0.05
N PRO A 205 -14.38 17.46 0.23
CA PRO A 205 -15.43 16.70 0.93
C PRO A 205 -15.75 15.34 0.31
N GLU A 206 -15.59 15.20 -1.00
CA GLU A 206 -15.83 13.94 -1.72
C GLU A 206 -14.84 12.84 -1.30
N HIS A 207 -13.55 13.17 -1.15
CA HIS A 207 -12.55 12.24 -0.64
C HIS A 207 -12.88 11.80 0.79
N GLN A 208 -13.35 12.72 1.65
CA GLN A 208 -13.75 12.39 3.01
C GLN A 208 -14.93 11.42 3.02
N LYS A 209 -15.93 11.63 2.15
CA LYS A 209 -17.07 10.74 2.03
C LYS A 209 -16.65 9.33 1.59
N GLN A 210 -15.76 9.23 0.59
CA GLN A 210 -15.21 7.95 0.14
C GLN A 210 -14.47 7.22 1.27
N MET A 211 -13.67 7.92 2.07
CA MET A 211 -12.98 7.31 3.22
C MET A 211 -13.96 6.90 4.33
N ALA A 212 -15.04 7.64 4.52
CA ALA A 212 -16.07 7.28 5.49
C ALA A 212 -16.81 5.99 5.11
N GLU A 213 -17.00 5.73 3.81
CA GLU A 213 -17.56 4.47 3.31
C GLU A 213 -16.65 3.26 3.58
N LEU A 214 -15.34 3.48 3.75
CA LEU A 214 -14.31 2.46 4.03
C LEU A 214 -13.85 2.46 5.49
N ALA A 215 -14.58 3.15 6.39
CA ALA A 215 -14.12 3.37 7.76
C ALA A 215 -14.00 2.08 8.58
N PHE A 216 -14.82 1.06 8.29
CA PHE A 216 -14.73 -0.23 8.95
C PHE A 216 -13.44 -0.95 8.58
N GLU A 217 -13.13 -1.00 7.28
CA GLU A 217 -11.93 -1.60 6.71
C GLU A 217 -10.67 -0.86 7.18
N ILE A 218 -10.71 0.47 7.17
CA ILE A 218 -9.62 1.32 7.68
C ILE A 218 -9.34 1.00 9.15
N SER A 219 -10.37 0.88 9.98
CA SER A 219 -10.25 0.59 11.41
C SER A 219 -9.67 -0.81 11.65
N ALA A 220 -10.19 -1.83 10.95
CA ALA A 220 -9.72 -3.19 11.03
C ALA A 220 -8.24 -3.30 10.64
N LEU A 221 -7.86 -2.68 9.52
CA LEU A 221 -6.48 -2.66 9.04
C LEU A 221 -5.56 -1.89 10.00
N THR A 222 -6.00 -0.74 10.52
CA THR A 222 -5.21 0.03 11.51
C THR A 222 -4.86 -0.81 12.73
N LYS A 223 -5.82 -1.62 13.24
CA LYS A 223 -5.59 -2.48 14.41
C LYS A 223 -4.51 -3.52 14.16
N GLU A 224 -4.48 -4.10 12.96
CA GLU A 224 -3.45 -5.08 12.58
C GLU A 224 -2.10 -4.41 12.33
N LEU A 225 -2.08 -3.24 11.68
CA LEU A 225 -0.85 -2.49 11.42
C LEU A 225 -0.17 -2.00 12.70
N LYS A 226 -0.91 -1.74 13.78
CA LYS A 226 -0.33 -1.39 15.09
C LYS A 226 0.49 -2.53 15.73
N LYS A 227 0.37 -3.76 15.21
CA LYS A 227 1.17 -4.91 15.65
C LYS A 227 2.50 -5.03 14.90
N LEU A 228 2.65 -4.31 13.78
CA LEU A 228 3.90 -4.20 13.03
C LEU A 228 4.94 -3.34 13.73
#